data_AF-A0AA41XDH5-F1
#
_entry.id   AF-A0AA41XDH5-F1
#
_cell.length_a   1.000
_cell.length_b   1.000
_cell.length_c   1.000
_cell.angle_alpha   90.00
_cell.angle_beta   90.00
_cell.angle_gamma   90.00
#
_symmetry.space_group_name_H-M   'P 1'
#
loop_
_entity.id
_entity.type
_entity.pdbx_description
1 polymer ?
#
loop_
_entity_poly.entity_id
_entity_poly.type
_entity_poly.pdbx_seq_one_letter_code
_entity_poly.pdbx_strand_id
1 'polypeptide(L)'
;MTEPPALRQRPGSRGRTRSGRADAPADGMLTQLVRARRMGPRAVDEVRQNIERDSRLGLGYLGIGAVIVGLILICRGLVSLGWTWQVNDGRVLSVIAWVMVIAAFASAVLLARRRRGNLPRSAFALVLAVDVLALVLDEIALLQSDGLSYGTVGIGVGATLLASVTFRPATDVLIAVSVLTGLSLASIVWFAIAVPGSAGVAIGQLMLTVVPVYAGIVVVRSFGNLVQRELDRTVAESTIGAPRYGLGLLASSELARLDLAAEELLQDVATDRVPLPLDKELAGTASSLATDLRRLLVAGRRETWLHHAIAESEYLGPVVTLSDPDGLAGYLEPVQRDGLLSAIWLIVDESGRSTPTIDLEIGRPGSVGQARVDDRMVLPIAISIGGISRRRIDPAVWSALSRVGQYSLETRTGRLRVSVDAHVIVPDASR
;
A
#
# COMPACT_ATOMS: atom_id res chain seq x y z
N MET A 1 -50.93 69.51 -14.97
CA MET A 1 -51.57 68.54 -15.90
C MET A 1 -50.54 68.19 -16.95
N THR A 2 -50.16 66.90 -17.02
CA THR A 2 -49.33 66.14 -17.98
C THR A 2 -48.13 65.44 -17.33
N GLU A 3 -48.36 64.20 -16.89
CA GLU A 3 -47.34 63.17 -16.68
C GLU A 3 -46.62 62.82 -18.00
N PRO A 4 -45.31 62.53 -17.97
CA PRO A 4 -44.62 61.73 -18.97
C PRO A 4 -44.19 60.35 -18.43
N PRO A 5 -43.89 59.38 -19.32
CA PRO A 5 -44.41 58.02 -19.21
C PRO A 5 -43.47 56.98 -18.57
N ALA A 6 -44.12 55.91 -18.10
CA ALA A 6 -43.58 54.72 -17.46
C ALA A 6 -42.60 53.91 -18.34
N LEU A 7 -41.42 53.65 -17.79
CA LEU A 7 -40.45 52.69 -18.30
C LEU A 7 -40.82 51.26 -17.86
N ARG A 8 -41.23 50.44 -18.84
CA ARG A 8 -41.39 48.98 -18.72
C ARG A 8 -40.05 48.32 -18.37
N GLN A 9 -39.90 47.83 -17.14
CA GLN A 9 -38.86 46.87 -16.78
C GLN A 9 -39.27 45.47 -17.26
N ARG A 10 -38.44 44.87 -18.13
CA ARG A 10 -38.53 43.47 -18.55
C ARG A 10 -37.96 42.53 -17.47
N PRO A 11 -38.53 41.33 -17.29
CA PRO A 11 -38.14 40.40 -16.24
C PRO A 11 -36.80 39.72 -16.52
N GLY A 12 -36.02 39.54 -15.45
CA GLY A 12 -34.66 39.03 -15.44
C GLY A 12 -34.50 37.67 -16.12
N SER A 13 -33.59 37.64 -17.09
CA SER A 13 -32.98 36.42 -17.61
C SER A 13 -32.19 35.74 -16.49
N ARG A 14 -32.66 34.57 -16.05
CA ARG A 14 -31.91 33.63 -15.20
C ARG A 14 -30.60 33.25 -15.90
N GLY A 15 -29.53 33.98 -15.57
CA GLY A 15 -28.17 33.55 -15.80
C GLY A 15 -27.94 32.27 -15.01
N ARG A 16 -27.80 31.16 -15.72
CA ARG A 16 -27.31 29.89 -15.22
C ARG A 16 -25.86 30.11 -14.79
N THR A 17 -25.65 30.51 -13.54
CA THR A 17 -24.34 30.46 -12.91
C THR A 17 -23.92 29.00 -12.82
N ARG A 18 -23.14 28.59 -13.82
CA ARG A 18 -22.25 27.43 -13.73
C ARG A 18 -21.43 27.65 -12.46
N SER A 19 -21.77 26.95 -11.39
CA SER A 19 -20.97 26.91 -10.17
C SER A 19 -19.58 26.45 -10.59
N GLY A 20 -18.62 27.38 -10.54
CA GLY A 20 -17.21 27.08 -10.64
C GLY A 20 -16.92 25.97 -9.64
N ARG A 21 -16.41 24.86 -10.16
CA ARG A 21 -15.67 23.88 -9.39
C ARG A 21 -14.46 24.65 -8.88
N ALA A 22 -14.63 25.27 -7.72
CA ALA A 22 -13.54 25.90 -7.02
C ALA A 22 -12.54 24.79 -6.72
N ASP A 23 -11.32 24.96 -7.21
CA ASP A 23 -10.15 24.24 -6.76
C ASP A 23 -10.07 24.42 -5.25
N ALA A 24 -10.59 23.43 -4.52
CA ALA A 24 -10.40 23.36 -3.08
C ALA A 24 -8.91 23.04 -2.86
N PRO A 25 -8.24 23.77 -1.95
CA PRO A 25 -6.86 23.47 -1.58
C PRO A 25 -6.79 22.02 -1.10
N ALA A 26 -5.66 21.36 -1.33
CA ALA A 26 -5.38 19.99 -0.90
C ALA A 26 -5.48 19.89 0.63
N ASP A 27 -6.69 19.76 1.14
CA ASP A 27 -6.97 19.45 2.54
C ASP A 27 -6.35 18.08 2.82
N GLY A 28 -5.38 18.06 3.72
CA GLY A 28 -4.64 16.86 4.09
C GLY A 28 -5.56 15.71 4.49
N MET A 29 -5.10 14.48 4.22
CA MET A 29 -5.76 13.20 4.51
C MET A 29 -6.34 13.13 5.94
N LEU A 30 -5.66 13.74 6.91
CA LEU A 30 -6.10 13.85 8.31
C LEU A 30 -7.35 14.72 8.48
N THR A 31 -7.47 15.82 7.76
CA THR A 31 -8.65 16.71 7.81
C THR A 31 -9.89 16.01 7.23
N GLN A 32 -9.70 15.19 6.20
CA GLN A 32 -10.78 14.37 5.63
C GLN A 32 -11.20 13.23 6.57
N LEU A 33 -10.26 12.56 7.23
CA LEU A 33 -10.54 11.51 8.23
C LEU A 33 -11.27 12.06 9.47
N VAL A 34 -10.86 13.23 9.98
CA VAL A 34 -11.52 13.89 11.11
C VAL A 34 -12.95 14.35 10.75
N ARG A 35 -13.18 14.75 9.50
CA ARG A 35 -14.51 15.09 9.00
C ARG A 35 -15.37 13.85 8.77
N ALA A 36 -14.80 12.78 8.24
CA ALA A 36 -15.48 11.49 8.02
C ALA A 36 -15.90 10.83 9.34
N ARG A 37 -15.09 10.94 10.40
CA ARG A 37 -15.45 10.49 11.76
C ARG A 37 -16.73 11.15 12.30
N ARG A 38 -17.07 12.36 11.84
CA ARG A 38 -18.31 13.05 12.21
C ARG A 38 -19.52 12.65 11.35
N MET A 39 -19.33 11.93 10.25
CA MET A 39 -20.38 11.61 9.26
C MET A 39 -20.82 10.13 9.25
N GLY A 40 -20.29 9.30 10.15
CA GLY A 40 -20.73 7.91 10.35
C GLY A 40 -19.95 6.85 9.54
N PRO A 41 -20.25 5.55 9.73
CA PRO A 41 -19.44 4.40 9.28
C PRO A 41 -19.18 4.36 7.77
N ARG A 42 -20.13 4.85 6.96
CA ARG A 42 -19.97 4.92 5.50
C ARG A 42 -18.84 5.86 5.06
N ALA A 43 -18.59 6.94 5.80
CA ALA A 43 -17.55 7.91 5.44
C ALA A 43 -16.14 7.39 5.73
N VAL A 44 -15.98 6.51 6.73
CA VAL A 44 -14.69 5.86 7.04
C VAL A 44 -14.37 4.79 6.00
N ASP A 45 -15.36 3.98 5.59
CA ASP A 45 -15.21 3.04 4.47
C ASP A 45 -14.93 3.76 3.15
N GLU A 46 -15.54 4.92 2.94
CA GLU A 46 -15.32 5.76 1.75
C GLU A 46 -13.91 6.36 1.74
N VAL A 47 -13.38 6.77 2.90
CA VAL A 47 -11.97 7.20 3.01
C VAL A 47 -11.01 6.03 2.80
N ARG A 48 -11.26 4.85 3.38
CA ARG A 48 -10.45 3.64 3.13
C ARG A 48 -10.46 3.24 1.65
N GLN A 49 -11.62 3.27 1.02
CA GLN A 49 -11.76 3.03 -0.42
C GLN A 49 -11.07 4.11 -1.25
N ASN A 50 -11.09 5.37 -0.82
CA ASN A 50 -10.34 6.45 -1.46
C ASN A 50 -8.82 6.27 -1.30
N ILE A 51 -8.35 5.75 -0.17
CA ILE A 51 -6.93 5.44 0.06
C ILE A 51 -6.45 4.25 -0.78
N GLU A 52 -7.25 3.18 -0.87
CA GLU A 52 -6.99 2.07 -1.81
C GLU A 52 -7.03 2.56 -3.26
N ARG A 53 -7.89 3.54 -3.57
CA ARG A 53 -7.99 4.16 -4.89
C ARG A 53 -6.82 5.07 -5.22
N ASP A 54 -6.28 5.81 -4.26
CA ASP A 54 -5.06 6.64 -4.39
C ASP A 54 -3.80 5.78 -4.53
N SER A 55 -3.71 4.66 -3.80
CA SER A 55 -2.64 3.67 -4.00
C SER A 55 -2.72 3.03 -5.39
N ARG A 56 -3.94 2.80 -5.90
CA ARG A 56 -4.18 2.35 -7.28
C ARG A 56 -3.92 3.45 -8.32
N LEU A 57 -4.01 4.73 -7.97
CA LEU A 57 -3.62 5.85 -8.85
C LEU A 57 -2.10 5.87 -9.06
N GLY A 58 -1.31 5.68 -8.00
CA GLY A 58 0.15 5.51 -8.11
C GLY A 58 0.56 4.34 -9.01
N LEU A 59 -0.06 3.17 -8.82
CA LEU A 59 0.12 2.01 -9.71
C LEU A 59 -0.37 2.27 -11.14
N GLY A 60 -1.42 3.08 -11.30
CA GLY A 60 -1.95 3.51 -12.60
C GLY A 60 -0.94 4.31 -13.41
N TYR A 61 -0.26 5.28 -12.78
CA TYR A 61 0.82 6.05 -13.42
C TYR A 61 2.02 5.18 -13.79
N LEU A 62 2.40 4.25 -12.91
CA LEU A 62 3.47 3.30 -13.21
C LEU A 62 3.10 2.37 -14.39
N GLY A 63 1.82 2.00 -14.49
CA GLY A 63 1.30 1.23 -15.61
C GLY A 63 1.33 1.98 -16.93
N ILE A 64 1.04 3.29 -16.92
CA ILE A 64 1.20 4.14 -18.10
C ILE A 64 2.67 4.17 -18.54
N GLY A 65 3.60 4.34 -17.58
CA GLY A 65 5.04 4.28 -17.84
C GLY A 65 5.47 2.95 -18.47
N ALA A 66 5.03 1.82 -17.91
CA ALA A 66 5.33 0.48 -18.43
C ALA A 66 4.81 0.29 -19.87
N VAL A 67 3.61 0.79 -20.18
CA VAL A 67 3.05 0.76 -21.53
C VAL A 67 3.86 1.64 -22.50
N ILE A 68 4.28 2.83 -22.09
CA ILE A 68 5.11 3.73 -22.92
C ILE A 68 6.46 3.06 -23.24
N VAL A 69 7.12 2.50 -22.23
CA VAL A 69 8.39 1.77 -22.43
C VAL A 69 8.17 0.55 -23.32
N GLY A 70 7.06 -0.18 -23.13
CA GLY A 70 6.67 -1.28 -24.01
C GLY A 70 6.49 -0.86 -25.47
N LEU A 71 5.84 0.28 -25.73
CA LEU A 71 5.73 0.84 -27.08
C LEU A 71 7.09 1.20 -27.68
N ILE A 72 7.99 1.80 -26.89
CA ILE A 72 9.37 2.11 -27.34
C ILE A 72 10.12 0.82 -27.70
N LEU A 73 9.97 -0.25 -26.91
CA LEU A 73 10.57 -1.56 -27.19
C LEU A 73 10.00 -2.19 -28.47
N ILE A 74 8.67 -2.11 -28.68
CA ILE A 74 8.05 -2.56 -29.94
C ILE A 74 8.62 -1.79 -31.13
N CYS A 75 8.68 -0.46 -31.06
CA CYS A 75 9.29 0.37 -32.11
C CYS A 75 10.73 -0.05 -32.39
N ARG A 76 11.53 -0.26 -31.34
CA ARG A 76 12.93 -0.70 -31.45
C ARG A 76 13.05 -2.10 -32.08
N GLY A 77 12.14 -3.02 -31.77
CA GLY A 77 12.09 -4.35 -32.36
C GLY A 77 11.69 -4.32 -33.84
N LEU A 78 10.71 -3.50 -34.21
CA LEU A 78 10.30 -3.29 -35.60
C LEU A 78 11.41 -2.65 -36.45
N VAL A 79 12.17 -1.70 -35.90
CA VAL A 79 13.37 -1.16 -36.57
C VAL A 79 14.41 -2.28 -36.79
N SER A 80 14.56 -3.18 -35.82
CA SER A 80 15.44 -4.35 -35.94
C SER A 80 14.98 -5.32 -37.03
N LEU A 81 13.66 -5.54 -37.16
CA LEU A 81 13.06 -6.33 -38.24
C LEU A 81 13.33 -5.68 -39.61
N GLY A 82 13.18 -4.35 -39.70
CA GLY A 82 13.49 -3.61 -40.93
C GLY A 82 14.94 -3.75 -41.37
N TRP A 83 15.89 -3.80 -40.41
CA TRP A 83 17.31 -3.99 -40.69
C TRP A 83 17.64 -5.40 -41.21
N THR A 84 16.93 -6.41 -40.70
CA THR A 84 17.11 -7.82 -41.10
C THR A 84 16.32 -8.20 -42.35
N TRP A 85 15.53 -7.28 -42.92
CA TRP A 85 14.58 -7.55 -44.00
C TRP A 85 15.21 -8.17 -45.24
N GLN A 86 16.39 -7.69 -45.67
CA GLN A 86 17.05 -8.20 -46.89
C GLN A 86 17.77 -9.53 -46.69
N VAL A 87 18.06 -9.90 -45.45
CA VAL A 87 18.88 -11.07 -45.09
C VAL A 87 18.00 -12.22 -44.57
N ASN A 88 16.73 -11.95 -44.28
CA ASN A 88 15.79 -12.91 -43.72
C ASN A 88 14.91 -13.53 -44.81
N ASP A 89 15.22 -14.76 -45.22
CA ASP A 89 14.39 -15.53 -46.16
C ASP A 89 13.02 -15.90 -45.57
N GLY A 90 12.97 -16.10 -44.25
CA GLY A 90 11.76 -16.35 -43.47
C GLY A 90 10.90 -15.11 -43.16
N ARG A 91 11.12 -13.97 -43.85
CA ARG A 91 10.49 -12.67 -43.55
C ARG A 91 8.97 -12.69 -43.33
N VAL A 92 8.24 -13.53 -44.07
CA VAL A 92 6.77 -13.63 -43.93
C VAL A 92 6.39 -14.17 -42.56
N LEU A 93 7.11 -15.17 -42.05
CA LEU A 93 6.88 -15.73 -40.72
C LEU A 93 7.18 -14.70 -39.63
N SER A 94 8.30 -13.98 -39.73
CA SER A 94 8.64 -12.92 -38.76
C SER A 94 7.62 -11.78 -38.76
N VAL A 95 7.05 -11.42 -39.92
CA VAL A 95 5.96 -10.43 -40.00
C VAL A 95 4.69 -10.93 -39.30
N ILE A 96 4.30 -12.18 -39.54
CA ILE A 96 3.14 -12.79 -38.87
C ILE A 96 3.36 -12.81 -37.35
N ALA A 97 4.55 -13.19 -36.90
CA ALA A 97 4.92 -13.20 -35.48
C ALA A 97 4.82 -11.79 -34.85
N TRP A 98 5.30 -10.76 -35.55
CA TRP A 98 5.16 -9.38 -35.09
C TRP A 98 3.71 -8.91 -35.01
N VAL A 99 2.88 -9.26 -36.00
CA VAL A 99 1.44 -8.96 -35.96
C VAL A 99 0.78 -9.62 -34.75
N MET A 100 1.15 -10.86 -34.44
CA MET A 100 0.66 -11.57 -33.25
C MET A 100 1.07 -10.88 -31.95
N VAL A 101 2.33 -10.49 -31.81
CA VAL A 101 2.81 -9.79 -30.60
C VAL A 101 2.17 -8.41 -30.45
N ILE A 102 2.02 -7.64 -31.53
CA ILE A 102 1.32 -6.34 -31.49
C ILE A 102 -0.14 -6.53 -31.08
N ALA A 103 -0.81 -7.56 -31.62
CA ALA A 103 -2.17 -7.90 -31.24
C ALA A 103 -2.25 -8.34 -29.76
N ALA A 104 -1.30 -9.15 -29.30
CA ALA A 104 -1.20 -9.59 -27.90
C ALA A 104 -1.00 -8.38 -26.97
N PHE A 105 -0.07 -7.48 -27.29
CA PHE A 105 0.19 -6.24 -26.56
C PHE A 105 -1.07 -5.36 -26.48
N ALA A 106 -1.67 -5.06 -27.63
CA ALA A 106 -2.85 -4.22 -27.71
C ALA A 106 -4.03 -4.84 -26.95
N SER A 107 -4.21 -6.16 -27.06
CA SER A 107 -5.26 -6.89 -26.36
C SER A 107 -5.06 -6.84 -24.84
N ALA A 108 -3.83 -7.06 -24.34
CA ALA A 108 -3.50 -7.00 -22.92
C ALA A 108 -3.82 -5.60 -22.34
N VAL A 109 -3.36 -4.54 -23.02
CA VAL A 109 -3.60 -3.15 -22.60
C VAL A 109 -5.09 -2.80 -22.65
N LEU A 110 -5.80 -3.18 -23.72
CA LEU A 110 -7.22 -2.86 -23.88
C LEU A 110 -8.07 -3.61 -22.84
N LEU A 111 -7.78 -4.88 -22.59
CA LEU A 111 -8.51 -5.69 -21.60
C LEU A 111 -8.25 -5.17 -20.18
N ALA A 112 -7.01 -4.83 -19.86
CA ALA A 112 -6.64 -4.23 -18.59
C ALA A 112 -7.39 -2.91 -18.36
N ARG A 113 -7.44 -2.03 -19.37
CA ARG A 113 -8.21 -0.77 -19.31
C ARG A 113 -9.71 -1.01 -19.11
N ARG A 114 -10.30 -1.95 -19.85
CA ARG A 114 -11.74 -2.28 -19.73
C ARG A 114 -12.12 -2.82 -18.35
N ARG A 115 -11.21 -3.54 -17.70
CA ARG A 115 -11.43 -4.19 -16.40
C ARG A 115 -10.84 -3.40 -15.21
N ARG A 116 -10.69 -2.08 -15.36
CA ARG A 116 -10.20 -1.16 -14.30
C ARG A 116 -8.86 -1.58 -13.69
N GLY A 117 -7.94 -2.09 -14.52
CA GLY A 117 -6.57 -2.42 -14.10
C GLY A 117 -6.35 -3.85 -13.62
N ASN A 118 -7.31 -4.76 -13.78
CA ASN A 118 -7.13 -6.17 -13.44
C ASN A 118 -7.23 -7.07 -14.69
N LEU A 119 -6.16 -7.80 -15.01
CA LEU A 119 -6.16 -8.78 -16.09
C LEU A 119 -6.49 -10.18 -15.51
N PRO A 120 -7.59 -10.83 -15.96
CA PRO A 120 -7.96 -12.15 -15.46
C PRO A 120 -6.92 -13.20 -15.89
N ARG A 121 -6.77 -14.26 -15.09
CA ARG A 121 -5.79 -15.34 -15.34
C ARG A 121 -5.91 -15.94 -16.74
N SER A 122 -7.13 -16.17 -17.21
CA SER A 122 -7.39 -16.72 -18.55
C SER A 122 -6.95 -15.81 -19.68
N ALA A 123 -7.19 -14.49 -19.57
CA ALA A 123 -6.75 -13.55 -20.60
C ALA A 123 -5.23 -13.41 -20.62
N PHE A 124 -4.59 -13.38 -19.45
CA PHE A 124 -3.13 -13.37 -19.36
C PHE A 124 -2.52 -14.63 -19.96
N ALA A 125 -3.09 -15.81 -19.65
CA ALA A 125 -2.64 -17.06 -20.24
C ALA A 125 -2.82 -17.09 -21.77
N LEU A 126 -3.90 -16.50 -22.29
CA LEU A 126 -4.12 -16.37 -23.74
C LEU A 126 -3.09 -15.43 -24.39
N VAL A 127 -2.81 -14.27 -23.80
CA VAL A 127 -1.76 -13.35 -24.26
C VAL A 127 -0.40 -14.06 -24.27
N LEU A 128 -0.08 -14.76 -23.18
CA LEU A 128 1.16 -15.54 -23.06
C LEU A 128 1.25 -16.64 -24.13
N ALA A 129 0.14 -17.35 -24.39
CA ALA A 129 0.12 -18.39 -25.41
C ALA A 129 0.36 -17.83 -26.82
N VAL A 130 -0.21 -16.64 -27.12
CA VAL A 130 0.06 -15.93 -28.37
C VAL A 130 1.52 -15.49 -28.46
N ASP A 131 2.10 -14.97 -27.39
CA ASP A 131 3.51 -14.57 -27.34
C ASP A 131 4.47 -15.75 -27.52
N VAL A 132 4.18 -16.91 -26.90
CA VAL A 132 4.93 -18.15 -27.09
C VAL A 132 4.86 -18.59 -28.54
N LEU A 133 3.66 -18.60 -29.14
CA LEU A 133 3.48 -19.01 -30.53
C LEU A 133 4.21 -18.07 -31.50
N ALA A 134 4.18 -16.76 -31.24
CA ALA A 134 4.92 -15.79 -32.02
C ALA A 134 6.44 -15.98 -31.90
N LEU A 135 6.94 -16.24 -30.69
CA LEU A 135 8.36 -16.54 -30.47
C LEU A 135 8.78 -17.79 -31.25
N VAL A 136 8.02 -18.89 -31.13
CA VAL A 136 8.29 -20.13 -31.89
C VAL A 136 8.29 -19.88 -33.39
N LEU A 137 7.37 -19.05 -33.89
CA LEU A 137 7.30 -18.71 -35.31
C LEU A 137 8.54 -17.92 -35.78
N ASP A 138 9.06 -17.01 -34.96
CA ASP A 138 10.30 -16.27 -35.25
C ASP A 138 11.53 -17.18 -35.23
N GLU A 139 11.59 -18.14 -34.32
CA GLU A 139 12.66 -19.15 -34.28
C GLU A 139 12.62 -20.06 -35.53
N ILE A 140 11.43 -20.46 -36.00
CA ILE A 140 11.27 -21.20 -37.26
C ILE A 140 11.73 -20.36 -38.45
N ALA A 141 11.43 -19.05 -38.47
CA ALA A 141 11.92 -18.14 -39.50
C ALA A 141 13.45 -18.05 -39.49
N LEU A 142 14.07 -18.03 -38.31
CA LEU A 142 15.52 -18.00 -38.15
C LEU A 142 16.20 -19.25 -38.71
N LEU A 143 15.61 -20.44 -38.53
CA LEU A 143 16.11 -21.70 -39.08
C LEU A 143 16.15 -21.73 -40.62
N GLN A 144 15.36 -20.89 -41.29
CA GLN A 144 15.33 -20.77 -42.74
C GLN A 144 16.35 -19.77 -43.30
N SER A 145 17.09 -19.07 -42.45
CA SER A 145 18.01 -17.99 -42.85
C SER A 145 19.47 -18.44 -42.90
N ASP A 146 20.27 -17.80 -43.76
CA ASP A 146 21.69 -18.08 -43.99
C ASP A 146 22.65 -17.66 -42.84
N GLY A 147 22.17 -17.63 -41.59
CA GLY A 147 22.99 -17.45 -40.38
C GLY A 147 23.38 -16.01 -40.02
N LEU A 148 23.08 -15.03 -40.88
CA LEU A 148 23.30 -13.59 -40.63
C LEU A 148 22.07 -12.88 -40.01
N SER A 149 20.93 -13.57 -39.91
CA SER A 149 19.71 -13.06 -39.28
C SER A 149 19.70 -13.33 -37.77
N TYR A 150 18.87 -12.61 -37.02
CA TYR A 150 18.65 -12.83 -35.59
C TYR A 150 17.18 -12.58 -35.24
N GLY A 151 16.67 -13.29 -34.23
CA GLY A 151 15.30 -13.14 -33.76
C GLY A 151 15.05 -11.76 -33.16
N THR A 152 13.93 -11.14 -33.54
CA THR A 152 13.56 -9.77 -33.11
C THR A 152 12.27 -9.73 -32.32
N VAL A 153 11.42 -10.76 -32.48
CA VAL A 153 10.10 -10.85 -31.86
C VAL A 153 10.19 -10.95 -30.33
N GLY A 154 11.30 -11.50 -29.81
CA GLY A 154 11.62 -11.52 -28.39
C GLY A 154 11.47 -10.16 -27.72
N ILE A 155 11.96 -9.07 -28.36
CA ILE A 155 11.85 -7.71 -27.79
C ILE A 155 10.37 -7.33 -27.59
N GLY A 156 9.51 -7.68 -28.55
CA GLY A 156 8.08 -7.42 -28.47
C GLY A 156 7.39 -8.25 -27.38
N VAL A 157 7.79 -9.50 -27.19
CA VAL A 157 7.33 -10.35 -26.06
C VAL A 157 7.79 -9.76 -24.72
N GLY A 158 9.00 -9.19 -24.65
CA GLY A 158 9.44 -8.41 -23.49
C GLY A 158 8.52 -7.20 -23.23
N ALA A 159 8.11 -6.50 -24.29
CA ALA A 159 7.20 -5.38 -24.18
C ALA A 159 5.79 -5.77 -23.67
N THR A 160 5.23 -6.90 -24.14
CA THR A 160 3.91 -7.40 -23.68
C THR A 160 3.94 -7.77 -22.20
N LEU A 161 4.99 -8.45 -21.75
CA LEU A 161 5.18 -8.79 -20.34
C LEU A 161 5.38 -7.55 -19.49
N LEU A 162 6.20 -6.59 -19.94
CA LEU A 162 6.43 -5.33 -19.22
C LEU A 162 5.12 -4.55 -19.02
N ALA A 163 4.32 -4.43 -20.08
CA ALA A 163 3.00 -3.78 -19.99
C ALA A 163 2.04 -4.53 -19.05
N SER A 164 2.26 -5.83 -18.83
CA SER A 164 1.42 -6.65 -17.94
C SER A 164 1.83 -6.59 -16.47
N VAL A 165 3.03 -6.09 -16.13
CA VAL A 165 3.56 -6.07 -14.75
C VAL A 165 2.63 -5.33 -13.78
N THR A 166 1.99 -4.25 -14.22
CA THR A 166 1.14 -3.42 -13.35
C THR A 166 -0.30 -3.91 -13.23
N PHE A 167 -0.72 -4.83 -14.11
CA PHE A 167 -2.09 -5.35 -14.16
C PHE A 167 -2.21 -6.76 -13.59
N ARG A 168 -1.08 -7.35 -13.17
CA ARG A 168 -0.99 -8.72 -12.67
C ARG A 168 -0.10 -8.83 -11.43
N PRO A 169 -0.31 -9.89 -10.61
CA PRO A 169 0.60 -10.19 -9.52
C PRO A 169 2.03 -10.36 -10.06
N ALA A 170 2.99 -9.73 -9.36
CA ALA A 170 4.40 -9.78 -9.75
C ALA A 170 4.94 -11.22 -9.88
N THR A 171 4.40 -12.16 -9.09
CA THR A 171 4.74 -13.59 -9.15
C THR A 171 4.34 -14.25 -10.47
N ASP A 172 3.14 -13.96 -10.98
CA ASP A 172 2.66 -14.55 -12.24
C ASP A 172 3.52 -14.08 -13.41
N VAL A 173 3.87 -12.79 -13.41
CA VAL A 173 4.72 -12.19 -14.46
C VAL A 173 6.18 -12.65 -14.34
N LEU A 174 6.67 -12.82 -13.11
CA LEU A 174 8.00 -13.38 -12.84
C LEU A 174 8.13 -14.80 -13.40
N ILE A 175 7.15 -15.67 -13.13
CA ILE A 175 7.13 -17.04 -13.66
C ILE A 175 7.11 -17.01 -15.20
N ALA A 176 6.23 -16.19 -15.79
CA ALA A 176 6.12 -16.05 -17.23
C ALA A 176 7.45 -15.62 -17.88
N VAL A 177 8.09 -14.55 -17.38
CA VAL A 177 9.36 -14.07 -17.93
C VAL A 177 10.48 -15.09 -17.71
N SER A 178 10.53 -15.78 -16.57
CA SER A 178 11.53 -16.82 -16.31
C SER A 178 11.39 -18.01 -17.27
N VAL A 179 10.16 -18.47 -17.53
CA VAL A 179 9.90 -19.58 -18.47
C VAL A 179 10.27 -19.17 -19.90
N LEU A 180 9.84 -18.00 -20.36
CA LEU A 180 10.15 -17.49 -21.70
C LEU A 180 11.65 -17.25 -21.88
N THR A 181 12.32 -16.70 -20.86
CA THR A 181 13.78 -16.54 -20.87
C THR A 181 14.49 -17.89 -20.98
N GLY A 182 14.03 -18.90 -20.23
CA GLY A 182 14.58 -20.25 -20.30
C GLY A 182 14.41 -20.88 -21.68
N LEU A 183 13.25 -20.69 -22.31
CA LEU A 183 12.97 -21.17 -23.66
C LEU A 183 13.87 -20.50 -24.70
N SER A 184 13.99 -19.16 -24.66
CA SER A 184 14.88 -18.42 -25.56
C SER A 184 16.35 -18.79 -25.35
N LEU A 185 16.79 -18.94 -24.10
CA LEU A 185 18.17 -19.34 -23.79
C LEU A 185 18.47 -20.75 -24.33
N ALA A 186 17.53 -21.69 -24.21
CA ALA A 186 17.67 -23.02 -24.79
C ALA A 186 17.79 -22.97 -26.33
N SER A 187 17.01 -22.11 -27.00
CA SER A 187 17.14 -21.90 -28.45
C SER A 187 18.52 -21.35 -28.83
N ILE A 188 19.01 -20.36 -28.07
CA ILE A 188 20.34 -19.77 -28.31
C ILE A 188 21.44 -20.81 -28.17
N VAL A 189 21.39 -21.65 -27.12
CA VAL A 189 22.38 -22.72 -26.90
C VAL A 189 22.33 -23.74 -28.03
N TRP A 190 21.13 -24.15 -28.44
CA TRP A 190 20.94 -25.06 -29.57
C TRP A 190 21.55 -24.51 -30.86
N PHE A 191 21.26 -23.25 -31.19
CA PHE A 191 21.75 -22.60 -32.41
C PHE A 191 23.27 -22.36 -32.36
N ALA A 192 23.82 -22.03 -31.19
CA ALA A 192 25.26 -21.83 -31.02
C ALA A 192 26.08 -23.12 -31.24
N ILE A 193 25.50 -24.28 -30.95
CA ILE A 193 26.11 -25.59 -31.26
C ILE A 193 26.08 -25.85 -32.77
N ALA A 194 24.99 -25.51 -33.45
CA ALA A 194 24.82 -25.74 -34.87
C ALA A 194 25.65 -24.79 -35.76
N VAL A 195 25.74 -23.50 -35.38
CA VAL A 195 26.42 -22.45 -36.15
C VAL A 195 27.29 -21.60 -35.21
N PRO A 196 28.60 -21.88 -35.10
CA PRO A 196 29.50 -21.13 -34.20
C PRO A 196 29.67 -19.67 -34.64
N GLY A 197 29.42 -18.71 -33.74
CA GLY A 197 29.72 -17.28 -33.94
C GLY A 197 28.55 -16.30 -33.80
N SER A 198 27.30 -16.78 -33.75
CA SER A 198 26.09 -15.93 -33.69
C SER A 198 25.58 -15.63 -32.26
N ALA A 199 26.16 -16.27 -31.23
CA ALA A 199 25.65 -16.21 -29.86
C ALA A 199 25.66 -14.80 -29.23
N GLY A 200 26.65 -13.96 -29.57
CA GLY A 200 26.78 -12.62 -28.96
C GLY A 200 25.59 -11.71 -29.26
N VAL A 201 25.13 -11.68 -30.51
CA VAL A 201 23.97 -10.88 -30.93
C VAL A 201 22.69 -11.41 -30.28
N ALA A 202 22.52 -12.74 -30.24
CA ALA A 202 21.36 -13.38 -29.65
C ALA A 202 21.27 -13.14 -28.12
N ILE A 203 22.40 -13.17 -27.41
CA ILE A 203 22.46 -12.81 -25.98
C ILE A 203 22.09 -11.33 -25.80
N GLY A 204 22.59 -10.42 -26.65
CA GLY A 204 22.22 -9.01 -26.61
C GLY A 204 20.71 -8.78 -26.78
N GLN A 205 20.09 -9.50 -27.72
CA GLN A 205 18.63 -9.48 -27.96
C GLN A 205 17.85 -10.03 -26.76
N LEU A 206 18.33 -11.12 -26.15
CA LEU A 206 17.73 -11.68 -24.95
C LEU A 206 17.80 -10.68 -23.79
N MET A 207 18.93 -9.99 -23.59
CA MET A 207 19.06 -8.97 -22.55
C MET A 207 18.08 -7.81 -22.75
N LEU A 208 17.92 -7.33 -24.00
CA LEU A 208 16.95 -6.28 -24.34
C LEU A 208 15.49 -6.72 -24.09
N THR A 209 15.21 -8.00 -24.23
CA THR A 209 13.89 -8.59 -23.95
C THR A 209 13.61 -8.68 -22.46
N VAL A 210 14.61 -9.10 -21.69
CA VAL A 210 14.42 -9.60 -20.33
C VAL A 210 14.67 -8.52 -19.26
N VAL A 211 15.71 -7.71 -19.43
CA VAL A 211 16.13 -6.71 -18.44
C VAL A 211 15.02 -5.69 -18.14
N PRO A 212 14.33 -5.09 -19.14
CA PRO A 212 13.26 -4.13 -18.87
C PRO A 212 12.11 -4.73 -18.06
N VAL A 213 11.76 -6.00 -18.30
CA VAL A 213 10.68 -6.70 -17.60
C VAL A 213 11.04 -6.92 -16.14
N TYR A 214 12.24 -7.45 -15.84
CA TYR A 214 12.69 -7.62 -14.46
C TYR A 214 12.81 -6.28 -13.73
N ALA A 215 13.35 -5.24 -14.40
CA ALA A 215 13.40 -3.90 -13.84
C ALA A 215 12.00 -3.39 -13.50
N GLY A 216 11.03 -3.55 -14.41
CA GLY A 216 9.63 -3.21 -14.16
C GLY A 216 9.04 -3.95 -12.96
N ILE A 217 9.28 -5.26 -12.83
CA ILE A 217 8.83 -6.08 -11.69
C ILE A 217 9.40 -5.53 -10.37
N VAL A 218 10.70 -5.25 -10.33
CA VAL A 218 11.37 -4.71 -9.13
C VAL A 218 10.79 -3.35 -8.77
N VAL A 219 10.64 -2.44 -9.73
CA VAL A 219 10.09 -1.10 -9.49
C VAL A 219 8.66 -1.16 -8.96
N VAL A 220 7.78 -1.97 -9.57
CA VAL A 220 6.40 -2.16 -9.12
C VAL A 220 6.36 -2.71 -7.69
N ARG A 221 7.15 -3.74 -7.41
CA ARG A 221 7.18 -4.38 -6.09
C ARG A 221 7.71 -3.43 -5.02
N SER A 222 8.81 -2.73 -5.30
CA SER A 222 9.40 -1.76 -4.38
C SER A 222 8.46 -0.59 -4.11
N PHE A 223 7.79 -0.07 -5.15
CA PHE A 223 6.80 0.99 -4.98
C PHE A 223 5.59 0.51 -4.15
N GLY A 224 5.07 -0.69 -4.43
CA GLY A 224 3.97 -1.27 -3.66
C GLY A 224 4.31 -1.44 -2.18
N ASN A 225 5.49 -2.00 -1.90
CA ASN A 225 5.99 -2.15 -0.53
C ASN A 225 6.19 -0.80 0.16
N LEU A 226 6.71 0.21 -0.55
CA LEU A 226 6.90 1.56 -0.03
C LEU A 226 5.56 2.22 0.32
N VAL A 227 4.57 2.12 -0.57
CA VAL A 227 3.23 2.70 -0.34
C VAL A 227 2.54 2.00 0.82
N GLN A 228 2.53 0.66 0.88
CA GLN A 228 1.93 -0.08 1.99
C GLN A 228 2.54 0.32 3.33
N ARG A 229 3.86 0.46 3.34
CA ARG A 229 4.59 0.88 4.53
C ARG A 229 4.27 2.31 4.95
N GLU A 230 4.19 3.24 4.00
CA GLU A 230 3.84 4.64 4.29
C GLU A 230 2.39 4.76 4.75
N LEU A 231 1.48 3.96 4.19
CA LEU A 231 0.11 3.86 4.69
C LEU A 231 0.07 3.34 6.12
N ASP A 232 0.81 2.28 6.44
CA ASP A 232 0.86 1.74 7.80
C ASP A 232 1.44 2.77 8.78
N ARG A 233 2.49 3.48 8.38
CA ARG A 233 3.07 4.59 9.14
C ARG A 233 2.05 5.71 9.39
N THR A 234 1.36 6.18 8.35
CA THR A 234 0.35 7.25 8.49
C THR A 234 -0.84 6.82 9.33
N VAL A 235 -1.26 5.55 9.27
CA VAL A 235 -2.28 4.98 10.16
C VAL A 235 -1.80 5.03 11.60
N ALA A 236 -0.57 4.58 11.88
CA ALA A 236 0.01 4.66 13.22
C ALA A 236 0.14 6.12 13.70
N GLU A 237 0.62 7.04 12.86
CA GLU A 237 0.72 8.48 13.17
C GLU A 237 -0.66 9.10 13.47
N SER A 238 -1.74 8.63 12.82
CA SER A 238 -3.09 9.12 13.10
C SER A 238 -3.56 8.83 14.54
N THR A 239 -2.96 7.83 15.21
CA THR A 239 -3.26 7.51 16.62
C THR A 239 -2.62 8.48 17.61
N ILE A 240 -1.63 9.30 17.20
CA ILE A 240 -0.95 10.27 18.07
C ILE A 240 -1.97 11.25 18.67
N GLY A 241 -2.93 11.71 17.86
CA GLY A 241 -4.01 12.61 18.26
C GLY A 241 -5.21 11.92 18.92
N ALA A 242 -5.18 10.59 19.08
CA ALA A 242 -6.30 9.85 19.66
C ALA A 242 -6.48 10.15 21.16
N PRO A 243 -7.70 9.99 21.71
CA PRO A 243 -7.94 10.05 23.15
C PRO A 243 -7.01 9.10 23.93
N ARG A 244 -6.76 9.39 25.22
CA ARG A 244 -5.83 8.62 26.08
C ARG A 244 -6.18 7.13 26.12
N TYR A 245 -7.48 6.86 26.27
CA TYR A 245 -8.11 5.55 26.14
C TYR A 245 -9.15 5.66 25.04
N GLY A 246 -9.23 4.65 24.20
CA GLY A 246 -10.20 4.61 23.12
C GLY A 246 -10.20 3.24 22.47
N LEU A 247 -11.03 3.09 21.45
CA LEU A 247 -10.95 1.95 20.56
C LEU A 247 -10.03 2.31 19.39
N GLY A 248 -9.23 1.34 18.95
CA GLY A 248 -8.48 1.41 17.70
C GLY A 248 -9.41 1.59 16.50
N LEU A 249 -8.87 1.93 15.33
CA LEU A 249 -9.65 2.20 14.13
C LEU A 249 -10.55 1.00 13.75
N LEU A 250 -10.03 -0.22 13.88
CA LEU A 250 -10.77 -1.44 13.56
C LEU A 250 -11.89 -1.67 14.57
N ALA A 251 -11.60 -1.56 15.86
CA ALA A 251 -12.57 -1.76 16.92
C ALA A 251 -13.64 -0.65 16.96
N SER A 252 -13.30 0.57 16.52
CA SER A 252 -14.24 1.68 16.35
C SER A 252 -15.24 1.40 15.21
N SER A 253 -14.79 0.79 14.11
CA SER A 253 -15.69 0.39 13.01
C SER A 253 -16.62 -0.74 13.44
N GLU A 254 -16.11 -1.69 14.22
CA GLU A 254 -16.89 -2.78 14.80
C GLU A 254 -17.93 -2.28 15.80
N LEU A 255 -17.55 -1.35 16.68
CA LEU A 255 -18.49 -0.70 17.61
C LEU A 255 -19.60 0.02 16.84
N ALA A 256 -19.28 0.77 15.78
CA ALA A 256 -20.27 1.47 14.97
C ALA A 256 -21.23 0.49 14.26
N ARG A 257 -20.72 -0.67 13.79
CA ARG A 257 -21.56 -1.71 13.19
C ARG A 257 -22.52 -2.33 14.21
N LEU A 258 -22.03 -2.64 15.40
CA LEU A 258 -22.83 -3.21 16.48
C LEU A 258 -23.85 -2.21 17.01
N ASP A 259 -23.48 -0.93 17.11
CA ASP A 259 -24.37 0.16 17.52
C ASP A 259 -25.52 0.34 16.53
N LEU A 260 -25.22 0.35 15.22
CA LEU A 260 -26.24 0.40 14.17
C LEU A 260 -27.17 -0.82 14.23
N ALA A 261 -26.63 -2.02 14.42
CA ALA A 261 -27.45 -3.22 14.55
C ALA A 261 -28.32 -3.19 15.83
N ALA A 262 -27.84 -2.54 16.90
CA ALA A 262 -28.64 -2.29 18.11
C ALA A 262 -29.78 -1.30 17.81
N GLU A 263 -29.48 -0.20 17.12
CA GLU A 263 -30.43 0.83 16.75
C GLU A 263 -31.53 0.27 15.84
N GLU A 264 -31.17 -0.52 14.83
CA GLU A 264 -32.11 -1.20 13.94
C GLU A 264 -33.04 -2.13 14.71
N LEU A 265 -32.50 -2.96 15.62
CA LEU A 265 -33.30 -3.85 16.47
C LEU A 265 -34.27 -3.06 17.37
N LEU A 266 -33.81 -1.97 17.99
CA LEU A 266 -34.64 -1.12 18.84
C LEU A 266 -35.72 -0.40 18.02
N GLN A 267 -35.38 0.03 16.80
CA GLN A 267 -36.30 0.71 15.88
C GLN A 267 -37.38 -0.25 15.37
N ASP A 268 -37.04 -1.50 15.10
CA ASP A 268 -38.00 -2.54 14.69
C ASP A 268 -38.99 -2.88 15.82
N VAL A 269 -38.55 -2.86 17.08
CA VAL A 269 -39.44 -2.98 18.25
C VAL A 269 -40.31 -1.71 18.41
N ALA A 270 -39.72 -0.52 18.25
CA ALA A 270 -40.43 0.75 18.42
C ALA A 270 -41.51 0.99 17.33
N THR A 271 -41.32 0.44 16.14
CA THR A 271 -42.27 0.54 15.01
C THR A 271 -43.26 -0.63 14.95
N ASP A 272 -43.29 -1.49 15.98
CA ASP A 272 -44.14 -2.68 16.08
C ASP A 272 -43.96 -3.69 14.92
N ARG A 273 -42.79 -3.65 14.25
CA ARG A 273 -42.40 -4.68 13.27
C ARG A 273 -41.99 -5.98 13.95
N VAL A 274 -41.43 -5.87 15.14
CA VAL A 274 -41.12 -6.99 16.03
C VAL A 274 -41.99 -6.87 17.27
N PRO A 275 -42.97 -7.78 17.48
CA PRO A 275 -43.85 -7.71 18.63
C PRO A 275 -43.10 -8.08 19.92
N LEU A 276 -43.52 -7.47 21.03
CA LEU A 276 -43.11 -7.87 22.37
C LEU A 276 -44.13 -8.87 22.95
N PRO A 277 -43.70 -9.93 23.67
CA PRO A 277 -42.31 -10.28 24.00
C PRO A 277 -41.51 -10.81 22.80
N LEU A 278 -40.19 -10.55 22.79
CA LEU A 278 -39.28 -11.03 21.76
C LEU A 278 -39.30 -12.57 21.68
N ASP A 279 -39.27 -13.10 20.45
CA ASP A 279 -39.04 -14.52 20.24
C ASP A 279 -37.63 -14.93 20.72
N LYS A 280 -37.46 -16.20 21.07
CA LYS A 280 -36.22 -16.74 21.66
C LYS A 280 -34.99 -16.51 20.80
N GLU A 281 -35.14 -16.56 19.47
CA GLU A 281 -34.04 -16.33 18.54
C GLU A 281 -33.58 -14.87 18.57
N LEU A 282 -34.51 -13.92 18.42
CA LEU A 282 -34.26 -12.47 18.51
C LEU A 282 -33.74 -12.04 19.88
N ALA A 283 -34.28 -12.62 20.96
CA ALA A 283 -33.78 -12.39 22.31
C ALA A 283 -32.33 -12.88 22.47
N GLY A 284 -31.97 -14.00 21.83
CA GLY A 284 -30.61 -14.49 21.74
C GLY A 284 -29.68 -13.50 21.02
N THR A 285 -30.07 -13.00 19.85
CA THR A 285 -29.32 -12.00 19.08
C THR A 285 -29.14 -10.69 19.86
N ALA A 286 -30.18 -10.22 20.54
CA ALA A 286 -30.11 -9.04 21.39
C ALA A 286 -29.08 -9.23 22.53
N SER A 287 -29.10 -10.41 23.16
CA SER A 287 -28.17 -10.75 24.23
C SER A 287 -26.71 -10.84 23.74
N SER A 288 -26.46 -11.42 22.56
CA SER A 288 -25.11 -11.46 21.99
C SER A 288 -24.61 -10.06 21.65
N LEU A 289 -25.45 -9.25 21.00
CA LEU A 289 -25.11 -7.89 20.60
C LEU A 289 -24.80 -7.00 21.82
N ALA A 290 -25.60 -7.10 22.89
CA ALA A 290 -25.34 -6.41 24.14
C ALA A 290 -24.02 -6.86 24.81
N THR A 291 -23.72 -8.16 24.74
CA THR A 291 -22.48 -8.71 25.30
C THR A 291 -21.25 -8.21 24.55
N ASP A 292 -21.31 -8.18 23.22
CA ASP A 292 -20.20 -7.73 22.37
C ASP A 292 -19.98 -6.21 22.47
N LEU A 293 -21.06 -5.41 22.49
CA LEU A 293 -20.99 -3.97 22.79
C LEU A 293 -20.32 -3.72 24.15
N ARG A 294 -20.73 -4.46 25.19
CA ARG A 294 -20.13 -4.33 26.52
C ARG A 294 -18.65 -4.69 26.51
N ARG A 295 -18.25 -5.76 25.81
CA ARG A 295 -16.84 -6.18 25.70
C ARG A 295 -16.00 -5.07 25.07
N LEU A 296 -16.44 -4.53 23.93
CA LEU A 296 -15.74 -3.45 23.23
C LEU A 296 -15.66 -2.18 24.09
N LEU A 297 -16.76 -1.75 24.72
CA LEU A 297 -16.75 -0.56 25.58
C LEU A 297 -15.89 -0.71 26.86
N VAL A 298 -15.62 -1.94 27.31
CA VAL A 298 -14.68 -2.21 28.40
C VAL A 298 -13.24 -2.22 27.89
N ALA A 299 -12.98 -2.82 26.73
CA ALA A 299 -11.67 -2.82 26.08
C ALA A 299 -11.19 -1.38 25.80
N GLY A 300 -12.04 -0.54 25.22
CA GLY A 300 -11.73 0.85 24.92
C GLY A 300 -11.51 1.76 26.14
N ARG A 301 -11.69 1.24 27.36
CA ARG A 301 -11.35 1.93 28.63
C ARG A 301 -10.02 1.49 29.23
N ARG A 302 -9.40 0.44 28.69
CA ARG A 302 -8.14 -0.14 29.20
C ARG A 302 -7.01 -0.02 28.19
N GLU A 303 -7.33 -0.07 26.90
CA GLU A 303 -6.35 0.00 25.82
C GLU A 303 -5.96 1.46 25.54
N THR A 304 -4.65 1.69 25.41
CA THR A 304 -4.07 3.01 25.14
C THR A 304 -3.85 3.23 23.64
N TRP A 305 -3.64 4.48 23.24
CA TRP A 305 -3.28 4.81 21.85
C TRP A 305 -2.09 3.99 21.33
N LEU A 306 -1.08 3.73 22.18
CA LEU A 306 0.12 2.99 21.83
C LEU A 306 -0.15 1.50 21.59
N HIS A 307 -1.05 0.91 22.38
CA HIS A 307 -1.51 -0.46 22.15
C HIS A 307 -2.13 -0.60 20.76
N HIS A 308 -3.01 0.34 20.38
CA HIS A 308 -3.64 0.33 19.06
C HIS A 308 -2.66 0.62 17.92
N ALA A 309 -1.75 1.57 18.10
CA ALA A 309 -0.72 1.89 17.09
C ALA A 309 0.15 0.66 16.75
N ILE A 310 0.43 -0.19 17.74
CA ILE A 310 1.23 -1.41 17.56
C ILE A 310 0.36 -2.55 17.03
N ALA A 311 -0.79 -2.82 17.65
CA ALA A 311 -1.63 -3.96 17.33
C ALA A 311 -2.31 -3.86 15.95
N GLU A 312 -2.62 -2.66 15.48
CA GLU A 312 -3.24 -2.43 14.17
C GLU A 312 -2.21 -2.28 13.04
N SER A 313 -0.92 -2.13 13.36
CA SER A 313 0.15 -2.00 12.39
C SER A 313 0.65 -3.37 11.92
N GLU A 314 0.68 -3.57 10.60
CA GLU A 314 1.18 -4.82 9.99
C GLU A 314 2.70 -4.96 10.19
N TYR A 315 3.42 -3.85 10.34
CA TYR A 315 4.88 -3.82 10.49
C TYR A 315 5.34 -3.80 11.95
N LEU A 316 4.62 -3.14 12.86
CA LEU A 316 4.98 -3.07 14.27
C LEU A 316 4.47 -4.28 15.08
N GLY A 317 3.25 -4.74 14.82
CA GLY A 317 2.61 -5.83 15.59
C GLY A 317 3.44 -7.13 15.69
N PRO A 318 4.08 -7.61 14.61
CA PRO A 318 4.92 -8.81 14.66
C PRO A 318 6.26 -8.64 15.39
N VAL A 319 6.70 -7.39 15.61
CA VAL A 319 8.08 -7.04 15.99
C VAL A 319 8.15 -6.46 17.40
N VAL A 320 7.09 -5.78 17.84
CA VAL A 320 7.01 -5.04 19.09
C VAL A 320 6.11 -5.77 20.08
N THR A 321 6.65 -6.10 21.26
CA THR A 321 5.86 -6.55 22.40
C THR A 321 5.65 -5.38 23.36
N LEU A 322 4.39 -5.03 23.65
CA LEU A 322 4.05 -3.94 24.55
C LEU A 322 3.58 -4.49 25.92
N SER A 323 4.20 -3.99 26.99
CA SER A 323 3.76 -4.19 28.37
C SER A 323 3.40 -2.85 29.01
N ASP A 324 2.10 -2.54 29.03
CA ASP A 324 1.53 -1.35 29.68
C ASP A 324 0.28 -1.75 30.51
N PRO A 325 0.46 -2.42 31.67
CA PRO A 325 -0.65 -2.99 32.43
C PRO A 325 -1.55 -1.92 33.08
N ASP A 326 -0.99 -0.75 33.37
CA ASP A 326 -1.68 0.35 34.05
C ASP A 326 -2.19 1.43 33.07
N GLY A 327 -1.97 1.25 31.75
CA GLY A 327 -2.42 2.19 30.71
C GLY A 327 -1.69 3.54 30.74
N LEU A 328 -0.47 3.57 31.26
CA LEU A 328 0.26 4.81 31.52
C LEU A 328 0.73 5.51 30.24
N ALA A 329 0.80 4.79 29.10
CA ALA A 329 1.08 5.40 27.80
C ALA A 329 0.09 6.52 27.46
N GLY A 330 -1.14 6.44 27.99
CA GLY A 330 -2.19 7.43 27.76
C GLY A 330 -1.82 8.84 28.23
N TYR A 331 -0.91 8.98 29.21
CA TYR A 331 -0.50 10.27 29.77
C TYR A 331 0.54 11.02 28.94
N LEU A 332 1.18 10.35 27.97
CA LEU A 332 2.15 11.00 27.09
C LEU A 332 1.48 12.13 26.31
N GLU A 333 2.16 13.28 26.24
CA GLU A 333 1.73 14.41 25.43
C GLU A 333 1.92 14.14 23.93
N PRO A 334 1.17 14.79 23.02
CA PRO A 334 1.25 14.53 21.59
C PRO A 334 2.67 14.53 21.01
N VAL A 335 3.54 15.43 21.47
CA VAL A 335 4.95 15.50 21.05
C VAL A 335 5.75 14.27 21.51
N GLN A 336 5.47 13.77 22.71
CA GLN A 336 6.12 12.58 23.26
C GLN A 336 5.61 11.31 22.59
N ARG A 337 4.31 11.26 22.26
CA ARG A 337 3.70 10.18 21.49
C ARG A 337 4.33 10.07 20.10
N ASP A 338 4.46 11.21 19.41
CA ASP A 338 5.14 11.30 18.11
C ASP A 338 6.60 10.85 18.21
N GLY A 339 7.35 11.35 19.19
CA GLY A 339 8.75 11.00 19.40
C GLY A 339 8.94 9.49 19.65
N LEU A 340 8.08 8.89 20.47
CA LEU A 340 8.15 7.46 20.80
C LEU A 340 7.83 6.59 19.59
N LEU A 341 6.74 6.90 18.89
CA LEU A 341 6.31 6.14 17.72
C LEU A 341 7.31 6.29 16.56
N SER A 342 7.84 7.51 16.33
CA SER A 342 8.90 7.77 15.36
C SER A 342 10.17 6.98 15.67
N ALA A 343 10.60 6.93 16.93
CA ALA A 343 11.78 6.18 17.34
C ALA A 343 11.61 4.68 17.07
N ILE A 344 10.46 4.10 17.44
CA ILE A 344 10.16 2.68 17.19
C ILE A 344 10.16 2.40 15.68
N TRP A 345 9.51 3.24 14.89
CA TRP A 345 9.49 3.10 13.43
C TRP A 345 10.87 3.16 12.79
N LEU A 346 11.73 4.10 13.20
CA LEU A 346 13.10 4.21 12.72
C LEU A 346 13.95 2.99 13.08
N ILE A 347 13.76 2.42 14.28
CA ILE A 347 14.43 1.17 14.69
C ILE A 347 13.98 0.00 13.81
N VAL A 348 12.68 -0.09 13.50
CA VAL A 348 12.14 -1.11 12.60
C VAL A 348 12.62 -0.89 11.15
N ASP A 349 12.79 0.36 10.70
CA ASP A 349 13.27 0.69 9.36
C ASP A 349 14.71 0.25 9.11
N GLU A 350 15.60 0.61 10.03
CA GLU A 350 17.03 0.37 9.88
C GLU A 350 17.42 -1.12 10.03
N SER A 351 16.45 -1.95 10.41
CA SER A 351 16.62 -3.39 10.60
C SER A 351 16.87 -4.16 9.29
N GLY A 352 16.50 -3.60 8.14
CA GLY A 352 16.83 -4.12 6.81
C GLY A 352 16.36 -5.57 6.59
N ARG A 353 17.31 -6.53 6.60
CA ARG A 353 17.03 -7.98 6.44
C ARG A 353 16.86 -8.73 7.76
N SER A 354 17.12 -8.08 8.89
CA SER A 354 17.06 -8.67 10.22
C SER A 354 15.78 -8.19 10.88
N THR A 355 14.84 -9.08 11.20
CA THR A 355 13.65 -8.70 11.96
C THR A 355 14.07 -8.40 13.40
N PRO A 356 13.97 -7.14 13.88
CA PRO A 356 14.31 -6.84 15.27
C PRO A 356 13.31 -7.53 16.21
N THR A 357 13.66 -7.60 17.48
CA THR A 357 12.67 -7.85 18.53
C THR A 357 12.73 -6.67 19.48
N ILE A 358 11.61 -5.96 19.62
CA ILE A 358 11.52 -4.77 20.46
C ILE A 358 10.57 -5.09 21.61
N ASP A 359 11.09 -5.15 22.83
CA ASP A 359 10.25 -5.25 24.03
C ASP A 359 10.11 -3.86 24.64
N LEU A 360 8.88 -3.33 24.63
CA LEU A 360 8.53 -2.01 25.12
C LEU A 360 7.77 -2.15 26.44
N GLU A 361 8.38 -1.68 27.51
CA GLU A 361 7.82 -1.74 28.86
C GLU A 361 7.58 -0.32 29.37
N ILE A 362 6.35 -0.05 29.81
CA ILE A 362 5.98 1.20 30.46
C ILE A 362 5.87 0.92 31.95
N GLY A 363 6.87 1.36 32.69
CA GLY A 363 7.00 1.10 34.11
C GLY A 363 6.16 2.04 34.95
N ARG A 364 5.86 1.62 36.18
CA ARG A 364 5.25 2.50 37.18
C ARG A 364 6.23 3.61 37.55
N PRO A 365 5.75 4.84 37.81
CA PRO A 365 6.59 5.90 38.35
C PRO A 365 7.30 5.40 39.61
N GLY A 366 8.62 5.49 39.63
CA GLY A 366 9.41 5.06 40.78
C GLY A 366 9.07 5.89 42.01
N SER A 367 8.89 5.24 43.16
CA SER A 367 8.69 5.87 44.47
C SER A 367 9.97 6.50 45.06
N VAL A 368 11.01 6.74 44.25
CA VAL A 368 12.35 7.10 44.72
C VAL A 368 12.67 8.55 44.38
N GLY A 369 12.42 9.42 45.35
CA GLY A 369 13.35 10.51 45.71
C GLY A 369 13.44 11.77 44.83
N GLN A 370 12.75 11.87 43.71
CA GLN A 370 12.64 13.16 43.00
C GLN A 370 11.36 13.88 43.44
N ALA A 371 11.55 15.03 44.09
CA ALA A 371 10.49 15.86 44.60
C ALA A 371 9.44 16.13 43.50
N ARG A 372 8.18 15.88 43.85
CA ARG A 372 6.97 16.22 43.12
C ARG A 372 6.86 17.76 43.06
N VAL A 373 7.76 18.39 42.34
CA VAL A 373 7.71 19.83 42.06
C VAL A 373 6.96 19.95 40.74
N ASP A 374 5.83 20.67 40.78
CA ASP A 374 4.92 20.92 39.65
C ASP A 374 4.24 19.71 39.03
N ASP A 375 3.24 19.12 39.71
CA ASP A 375 2.14 18.30 39.12
C ASP A 375 2.50 17.32 37.98
N ARG A 376 3.75 16.87 37.96
CA ARG A 376 4.39 16.12 36.89
C ARG A 376 4.87 14.81 37.46
N MET A 377 4.62 13.76 36.70
CA MET A 377 5.01 12.40 37.00
C MET A 377 6.08 11.99 36.00
N VAL A 378 7.11 11.31 36.51
CA VAL A 378 8.12 10.69 35.66
C VAL A 378 7.62 9.29 35.29
N LEU A 379 7.43 9.06 34.01
CA LEU A 379 7.03 7.78 33.45
C LEU A 379 8.27 7.08 32.86
N PRO A 380 8.78 6.02 33.50
CA PRO A 380 9.90 5.25 32.97
C PRO A 380 9.43 4.38 31.81
N ILE A 381 10.09 4.51 30.66
CA ILE A 381 9.86 3.72 29.45
C ILE A 381 11.14 2.95 29.17
N ALA A 382 11.08 1.62 29.14
CA ALA A 382 12.21 0.78 28.77
C ALA A 382 11.98 0.13 27.41
N ILE A 383 12.94 0.32 26.50
CA ILE A 383 12.93 -0.24 25.15
C ILE A 383 14.11 -1.21 25.05
N SER A 384 13.81 -2.52 24.97
CA SER A 384 14.83 -3.56 24.85
C SER A 384 14.89 -4.10 23.43
N ILE A 385 15.92 -3.70 22.67
CA ILE A 385 16.09 -4.02 21.26
C ILE A 385 17.03 -5.22 21.11
N GLY A 386 16.56 -6.28 20.47
CA GLY A 386 17.32 -7.47 20.09
C GLY A 386 17.59 -7.53 18.58
N GLY A 387 18.68 -8.19 18.19
CA GLY A 387 19.00 -8.50 16.79
C GLY A 387 19.69 -7.39 15.98
N ILE A 388 19.85 -6.19 16.55
CA ILE A 388 20.50 -5.04 15.89
C ILE A 388 21.67 -4.52 16.74
N SER A 389 22.81 -4.23 16.10
CA SER A 389 23.95 -3.60 16.79
C SER A 389 23.78 -2.09 16.86
N ARG A 390 24.28 -1.46 17.94
CA ARG A 390 24.19 0.00 18.16
C ARG A 390 24.67 0.84 16.97
N ARG A 391 25.69 0.38 16.24
CA ARG A 391 26.26 1.09 15.08
C ARG A 391 25.30 1.18 13.89
N ARG A 392 24.30 0.29 13.83
CA ARG A 392 23.24 0.27 12.82
C ARG A 392 21.97 0.98 13.29
N ILE A 393 22.04 1.86 14.28
CA ILE A 393 20.87 2.64 14.69
C ILE A 393 21.08 4.05 14.15
N ASP A 394 20.13 4.52 13.34
CA ASP A 394 20.14 5.87 12.78
C ASP A 394 20.22 6.91 13.92
N PRO A 395 21.13 7.91 13.83
CA PRO A 395 21.15 9.04 14.75
C PRO A 395 19.80 9.73 14.99
N ALA A 396 18.88 9.70 14.01
CA ALA A 396 17.53 10.22 14.12
C ALA A 396 16.68 9.52 15.20
N VAL A 397 17.00 8.27 15.56
CA VAL A 397 16.35 7.58 16.68
C VAL A 397 16.59 8.34 17.98
N TRP A 398 17.79 8.85 18.19
CA TRP A 398 18.14 9.58 19.41
C TRP A 398 17.46 10.95 19.48
N SER A 399 17.29 11.61 18.34
CA SER A 399 16.55 12.88 18.27
C SER A 399 15.03 12.69 18.40
N ALA A 400 14.50 11.52 18.05
CA ALA A 400 13.12 11.16 18.31
C ALA A 400 12.89 10.85 19.81
N LEU A 401 13.78 10.07 20.43
CA LEU A 401 13.71 9.74 21.86
C LEU A 401 13.89 10.96 22.77
N SER A 402 14.73 11.94 22.38
CA SER A 402 14.88 13.18 23.14
C SER A 402 13.61 14.04 23.19
N ARG A 403 12.68 13.86 22.24
CA ARG A 403 11.34 14.49 22.30
C ARG A 403 10.42 13.82 23.32
N VAL A 404 10.70 12.58 23.70
CA VAL A 404 9.93 11.83 24.69
C VAL A 404 10.37 12.20 26.11
N GLY A 405 11.68 12.21 26.35
CA GLY A 405 12.26 12.47 27.67
C GLY A 405 13.78 12.31 27.69
N GLN A 406 14.36 12.34 28.90
CA GLN A 406 15.79 12.05 29.07
C GLN A 406 16.02 10.56 28.87
N TYR A 407 16.98 10.18 28.03
CA TYR A 407 17.27 8.77 27.76
C TYR A 407 18.68 8.38 28.20
N SER A 408 18.81 7.12 28.63
CA SER A 408 20.07 6.47 28.95
C SER A 408 20.17 5.14 28.21
N LEU A 409 21.41 4.70 27.96
CA LEU A 409 21.71 3.51 27.17
C LEU A 409 22.48 2.52 28.00
N GLU A 410 21.96 1.30 28.11
CA GLU A 410 22.66 0.16 28.69
C GLU A 410 22.81 -0.92 27.60
N THR A 411 24.05 -1.33 27.33
CA THR A 411 24.32 -2.43 26.41
C THR A 411 24.63 -3.67 27.23
N ARG A 412 23.74 -4.66 27.24
CA ARG A 412 23.92 -5.89 28.00
C ARG A 412 23.69 -7.09 27.10
N THR A 413 24.69 -7.99 27.03
CA THR A 413 24.58 -9.32 26.40
C THR A 413 23.93 -9.31 25.00
N GLY A 414 24.41 -8.43 24.11
CA GLY A 414 23.92 -8.38 22.72
C GLY A 414 22.51 -7.79 22.53
N ARG A 415 21.90 -7.27 23.59
CA ARG A 415 20.67 -6.47 23.53
C ARG A 415 20.97 -5.03 23.94
N LEU A 416 20.36 -4.08 23.25
CA LEU A 416 20.43 -2.67 23.60
C LEU A 416 19.19 -2.32 24.41
N ARG A 417 19.37 -1.94 25.68
CA ARG A 417 18.30 -1.40 26.52
C ARG A 417 18.40 0.12 26.54
N VAL A 418 17.34 0.77 26.10
CA VAL A 418 17.17 2.22 26.17
C VAL A 418 16.16 2.50 27.27
N SER A 419 16.55 3.26 28.28
CA SER A 419 15.64 3.71 29.33
C SER A 419 15.35 5.19 29.12
N VAL A 420 14.07 5.57 29.05
CA VAL A 420 13.62 6.95 28.82
C VAL A 420 12.75 7.38 29.98
N ASP A 421 13.11 8.50 30.60
CA ASP A 421 12.33 9.13 31.67
C ASP A 421 11.48 10.24 31.06
N ALA A 422 10.23 9.92 30.75
CA ALA A 422 9.27 10.87 30.19
C ALA A 422 8.63 11.68 31.31
N HIS A 423 8.54 13.01 31.17
CA HIS A 423 7.87 13.86 32.14
C HIS A 423 6.47 14.17 31.63
N VAL A 424 5.44 13.74 32.36
CA VAL A 424 4.04 13.87 31.96
C VAL A 424 3.24 14.61 33.03
N ILE A 425 2.23 15.38 32.62
CA ILE A 425 1.35 16.06 33.55
C ILE A 425 0.36 15.05 34.13
N VAL A 426 0.29 14.94 35.45
CA VAL A 426 -0.73 14.16 36.13
C VAL A 426 -2.03 14.96 36.03
N PRO A 427 -3.13 14.43 35.46
CA PRO A 427 -4.40 15.10 35.65
C PRO A 427 -4.77 15.02 37.13
N ASP A 428 -5.09 16.17 37.73
CA ASP A 428 -5.70 16.25 39.06
C ASP A 428 -6.72 15.13 39.25
N ALA A 429 -6.53 14.31 40.28
CA ALA A 429 -7.51 13.31 40.72
C ALA A 429 -8.73 13.95 41.41
N SER A 430 -9.00 15.23 41.14
CA SER A 430 -10.07 16.01 41.77
C SER A 430 -10.76 16.92 40.76
N ARG A 431 -11.79 16.37 40.10
CA ARG A 431 -13.13 16.98 40.02
C ARG A 431 -14.17 15.97 39.57
#